data_AF-A0AAJ4MRL6-F1
#
_entry.id   AF-A0AAJ4MRL6-F1
#
_cell.length_a   1.000
_cell.length_b   1.000
_cell.length_c   1.000
_cell.angle_alpha   90.00
_cell.angle_beta   90.00
_cell.angle_gamma   90.00
#
_symmetry.space_group_name_H-M   'P 1'
#
loop_
_entity.id
_entity.type
_entity.pdbx_description
1 polymer ?
#
loop_
_entity_poly.entity_id
_entity_poly.type
_entity_poly.pdbx_seq_one_letter_code
_entity_poly.pdbx_strand_id
1 'polypeptide(L)'
;MQLPVYTHPTLTVLIDDSDSFLKSLAFQLDPGLARKTFHDTSSALHWLRQSAQPGETPLHVNFDTQNLPPDQCNVALDIERIWRISGQAQRFAVPSVLVVDYSMPQMNGLEFCQAVRDLPCKKILFTGAADEKVAVTAFNRGLIDRYIKKSDDDALDILEQEIVALQREFFLQQSETVRDLLMLHDYSFLQDEALAAVVHELCQRHGFVEYYIFPNPSGILFFTREGHAKLMIIETERSLHTQYEMARDSDAPESLLLALLEMRVIPYFSDADSDGMYAAQIGENWFRYCAAPTICLGRMTYFWALFDVPAHQLGQPVMSYAQFLRAGTGDSVSA
;
A
#
# COMPACT_ATOMS: atom_id res chain seq x y z
N MET A 1 4.95 -9.78 -11.57
CA MET A 1 4.10 -9.38 -10.41
C MET A 1 3.88 -7.88 -10.47
N GLN A 2 2.63 -7.38 -10.41
CA GLN A 2 2.37 -5.94 -10.46
C GLN A 2 2.58 -5.26 -9.11
N LEU A 3 3.03 -4.00 -9.14
CA LEU A 3 3.26 -3.18 -7.95
C LEU A 3 2.08 -2.19 -7.76
N PRO A 4 1.31 -2.31 -6.67
CA PRO A 4 0.35 -1.28 -6.26
C PRO A 4 1.01 0.10 -6.08
N VAL A 5 0.23 1.17 -6.23
CA VAL A 5 0.71 2.55 -6.00
C VAL A 5 0.96 2.83 -4.50
N TYR A 6 0.22 2.14 -3.64
CA TYR A 6 0.45 2.13 -2.21
C TYR A 6 -0.07 0.81 -1.63
N THR A 7 0.44 0.45 -0.46
CA THR A 7 -0.07 -0.65 0.34
C THR A 7 0.18 -0.36 1.81
N HIS A 8 -0.69 -0.87 2.67
CA HIS A 8 -0.50 -0.92 4.11
C HIS A 8 -1.31 -2.08 4.68
N PRO A 9 -1.03 -2.55 5.91
CA PRO A 9 -1.90 -3.47 6.61
C PRO A 9 -3.33 -2.93 6.67
N THR A 10 -4.29 -3.84 6.56
CA THR A 10 -5.71 -3.53 6.56
C THR A 10 -6.43 -4.48 7.50
N LEU A 11 -7.69 -4.18 7.78
CA LEU A 11 -8.49 -4.94 8.73
C LEU A 11 -9.17 -6.11 8.02
N THR A 12 -8.98 -7.31 8.55
CA THR A 12 -9.75 -8.49 8.15
C THR A 12 -10.98 -8.63 9.04
N VAL A 13 -12.16 -8.72 8.45
CA VAL A 13 -13.43 -8.86 9.19
C VAL A 13 -13.88 -10.31 9.17
N LEU A 14 -14.00 -10.92 10.34
CA LEU A 14 -14.40 -12.31 10.53
C LEU A 14 -15.87 -12.33 10.98
N ILE A 15 -16.72 -13.06 10.27
CA ILE A 15 -18.16 -13.11 10.53
C ILE A 15 -18.59 -14.57 10.63
N ASP A 16 -18.95 -15.00 11.84
CA ASP A 16 -19.32 -16.37 12.16
C ASP A 16 -20.20 -16.35 13.42
N ASP A 17 -21.28 -17.12 13.45
CA ASP A 17 -22.20 -17.15 14.59
C ASP A 17 -21.65 -17.96 15.79
N SER A 18 -20.56 -18.71 15.60
CA SER A 18 -19.87 -19.45 16.65
C SER A 18 -18.76 -18.62 17.33
N ASP A 19 -19.06 -18.10 18.51
CA ASP A 19 -18.08 -17.38 19.35
C ASP A 19 -16.84 -18.24 19.70
N SER A 20 -17.02 -19.55 19.94
CA SER A 20 -15.91 -20.47 20.19
C SER A 20 -14.99 -20.60 18.98
N PHE A 21 -15.55 -20.59 17.77
CA PHE A 21 -14.77 -20.68 16.54
C PHE A 21 -14.00 -19.39 16.31
N LEU A 22 -14.64 -18.23 16.46
CA LEU A 22 -13.98 -16.92 16.35
C LEU A 22 -12.81 -16.78 17.34
N LYS A 23 -12.97 -17.26 18.58
CA LYS A 23 -11.90 -17.26 19.58
C LYS A 23 -10.76 -18.22 19.23
N SER A 24 -11.06 -19.41 18.70
CA SER A 24 -10.05 -20.34 18.22
C SER A 24 -9.26 -19.74 17.06
N LEU A 25 -9.97 -19.16 16.08
CA LEU A 25 -9.38 -18.47 14.93
C LEU A 25 -8.53 -17.27 15.37
N ALA A 26 -8.99 -16.52 16.38
CA ALA A 26 -8.25 -15.43 16.98
C ALA A 26 -6.87 -15.87 17.51
N PHE A 27 -6.80 -17.06 18.11
CA PHE A 27 -5.58 -17.62 18.67
C PHE A 27 -4.66 -18.28 17.63
N GLN A 28 -5.25 -18.89 16.59
CA GLN A 28 -4.50 -19.65 15.59
C GLN A 28 -3.90 -18.78 14.50
N LEU A 29 -4.59 -17.72 14.05
CA LEU A 29 -4.05 -16.87 12.98
C LEU A 29 -2.94 -15.92 13.49
N ASP A 30 -2.03 -15.53 12.61
CA ASP A 30 -0.91 -14.62 12.88
C ASP A 30 -1.36 -13.39 13.71
N PRO A 31 -0.81 -13.17 14.92
CA PRO A 31 -1.09 -11.98 15.72
C PRO A 31 -0.67 -10.66 15.05
N GLY A 32 0.12 -10.73 13.96
CA GLY A 32 0.38 -9.62 13.06
C GLY A 32 -0.83 -9.19 12.21
N LEU A 33 -1.90 -9.98 12.13
CA LEU A 33 -3.08 -9.69 11.32
C LEU A 33 -4.15 -8.94 12.14
N ALA A 34 -4.37 -7.67 11.77
CA ALA A 34 -5.44 -6.86 12.32
C ALA A 34 -6.79 -7.46 11.94
N ARG A 35 -7.63 -7.69 12.95
CA ARG A 35 -8.92 -8.35 12.75
C ARG A 35 -10.03 -7.75 13.58
N LYS A 36 -11.26 -7.86 13.08
CA LYS A 36 -12.49 -7.56 13.82
C LYS A 36 -13.48 -8.70 13.63
N THR A 37 -14.08 -9.16 14.72
CA THR A 37 -14.98 -10.31 14.72
C THR A 37 -16.42 -9.86 14.94
N PHE A 38 -17.37 -10.49 14.27
CA PHE A 38 -18.80 -10.30 14.48
C PHE A 38 -19.50 -11.65 14.61
N HIS A 39 -20.36 -11.78 15.62
CA HIS A 39 -21.19 -12.97 15.85
C HIS A 39 -22.55 -12.88 15.13
N ASP A 40 -22.89 -11.71 14.59
CA ASP A 40 -24.15 -11.48 13.89
C ASP A 40 -23.97 -10.65 12.62
N THR A 41 -24.70 -11.03 11.57
CA THR A 41 -24.61 -10.42 10.24
C THR A 41 -25.14 -8.99 10.20
N SER A 42 -26.10 -8.65 11.06
CA SER A 42 -26.76 -7.34 11.05
C SER A 42 -25.82 -6.25 11.57
N SER A 43 -25.15 -6.48 12.70
CA SER A 43 -24.13 -5.59 13.26
C SER A 43 -22.93 -5.46 12.32
N ALA A 44 -22.48 -6.58 11.72
CA ALA A 44 -21.40 -6.57 10.74
C ALA A 44 -21.75 -5.67 9.53
N LEU A 45 -22.94 -5.84 8.95
CA LEU A 45 -23.42 -5.06 7.81
C LEU A 45 -23.50 -3.57 8.16
N HIS A 46 -24.09 -3.24 9.32
CA HIS A 46 -24.21 -1.86 9.78
C HIS A 46 -22.84 -1.21 9.98
N TRP A 47 -21.92 -1.90 10.65
CA TRP A 47 -20.56 -1.42 10.89
C TRP A 47 -19.77 -1.22 9.59
N LEU A 48 -19.85 -2.17 8.64
CA LEU A 48 -19.19 -2.05 7.34
C LEU A 48 -19.67 -0.83 6.56
N ARG A 49 -20.98 -0.57 6.55
CA ARG A 49 -21.55 0.60 5.86
C ARG A 49 -21.16 1.93 6.51
N GLN A 50 -20.99 1.96 7.84
CA GLN A 50 -20.48 3.15 8.52
C GLN A 50 -18.98 3.37 8.26
N SER A 51 -18.23 2.27 8.15
CA SER A 51 -16.77 2.28 7.92
C SER A 51 -16.41 2.56 6.47
N ALA A 52 -17.33 2.31 5.54
CA ALA A 52 -17.20 2.61 4.10
C ALA A 52 -17.33 4.10 3.79
N GLN A 53 -16.70 4.97 4.59
CA GLN A 53 -16.57 6.37 4.23
C GLN A 53 -15.76 6.45 2.92
N PRO A 54 -16.21 7.20 1.91
CA PRO A 54 -15.45 7.38 0.69
C PRO A 54 -14.12 8.05 1.07
N GLY A 55 -13.03 7.29 0.95
CA GLY A 55 -11.69 7.87 1.03
C GLY A 55 -11.53 8.94 -0.05
N GLU A 56 -10.86 10.03 0.27
CA GLU A 56 -10.54 11.04 -0.75
C GLU A 56 -9.70 10.38 -1.86
N THR A 57 -10.16 10.50 -3.10
CA THR A 57 -9.37 10.07 -4.24
C THR A 57 -8.22 11.07 -4.47
N PRO A 58 -7.03 10.61 -4.88
CA PRO A 58 -5.90 11.49 -5.20
C PRO A 58 -6.07 12.21 -6.56
N LEU A 59 -7.26 12.12 -7.17
CA LEU A 59 -7.57 12.71 -8.46
C LEU A 59 -8.33 14.03 -8.27
N HIS A 60 -7.79 15.10 -8.84
CA HIS A 60 -8.47 16.39 -8.93
C HIS A 60 -8.92 16.63 -10.37
N VAL A 61 -10.20 16.98 -10.55
CA VAL A 61 -10.73 17.36 -11.85
C VAL A 61 -10.81 18.88 -11.89
N ASN A 62 -9.96 19.50 -12.69
CA ASN A 62 -9.97 20.93 -12.93
C ASN A 62 -10.75 21.22 -14.21
N PHE A 63 -11.85 21.96 -14.05
CA PHE A 63 -12.59 22.57 -15.15
C PHE A 63 -12.01 23.96 -15.39
N ASP A 64 -10.98 24.03 -16.24
CA ASP A 64 -10.42 25.32 -16.62
C ASP A 64 -11.36 26.01 -17.62
N THR A 65 -12.35 26.74 -17.08
CA THR A 65 -13.42 27.39 -17.87
C THR A 65 -12.92 28.55 -18.74
N GLN A 66 -11.65 28.96 -18.59
CA GLN A 66 -11.10 30.12 -19.29
C GLN A 66 -10.29 29.77 -20.55
N ASN A 67 -9.81 28.52 -20.69
CA ASN A 67 -8.92 28.12 -21.80
C ASN A 67 -9.33 26.83 -22.53
N LEU A 68 -10.31 26.06 -22.02
CA LEU A 68 -10.76 24.81 -22.62
C LEU A 68 -12.24 24.89 -23.05
N PRO A 69 -12.64 24.21 -24.15
CA PRO A 69 -14.04 24.01 -24.48
C PRO A 69 -14.80 23.37 -23.30
N PRO A 70 -16.10 23.64 -23.12
CA PRO A 70 -16.90 23.14 -21.99
C PRO A 70 -16.97 21.61 -21.86
N ASP A 71 -16.53 20.88 -22.89
CA ASP A 71 -16.51 19.42 -22.95
C ASP A 71 -15.14 18.81 -22.56
N GLN A 72 -14.15 19.63 -22.18
CA GLN A 72 -12.80 19.18 -21.81
C GLN A 72 -12.47 19.54 -20.35
N CYS A 73 -12.01 18.55 -19.58
CA CYS A 73 -11.53 18.74 -18.21
C CYS A 73 -10.09 18.22 -18.09
N ASN A 74 -9.29 18.87 -17.24
CA ASN A 74 -7.95 18.40 -16.91
C ASN A 74 -8.02 17.60 -15.62
N VAL A 75 -7.64 16.32 -15.67
CA VAL A 75 -7.48 15.50 -14.48
C VAL A 75 -6.03 15.62 -14.02
N ALA A 76 -5.81 16.23 -12.85
CA ALA A 76 -4.50 16.34 -12.22
C ALA A 76 -4.39 15.28 -11.11
N LEU A 77 -3.24 14.62 -11.05
CA LEU A 77 -2.93 13.68 -9.99
C LEU A 77 -2.13 14.37 -8.88
N ASP A 78 -2.64 14.30 -7.65
CA ASP A 78 -1.95 14.78 -6.46
C ASP A 78 -1.23 13.60 -5.79
N ILE A 79 0.05 13.42 -6.15
CA ILE A 79 0.90 12.36 -5.61
C ILE A 79 1.17 12.56 -4.11
N GLU A 80 1.14 13.81 -3.62
CA GLU A 80 1.31 14.08 -2.19
C GLU A 80 0.19 13.45 -1.37
N ARG A 81 -1.04 13.43 -1.88
CA ARG A 81 -2.16 12.75 -1.22
C ARG A 81 -1.90 11.26 -1.00
N ILE A 82 -1.18 10.60 -1.92
CA ILE A 82 -0.91 9.16 -1.82
C ILE A 82 -0.07 8.87 -0.59
N TRP A 83 1.08 9.52 -0.43
CA TRP A 83 1.93 9.27 0.73
C TRP A 83 1.36 9.88 2.02
N ARG A 84 0.53 10.95 1.95
CA ARG A 84 -0.21 11.47 3.10
C ARG A 84 -1.16 10.44 3.73
N ILE A 85 -1.57 9.40 3.01
CA ILE A 85 -2.30 8.25 3.58
C ILE A 85 -1.53 7.68 4.78
N SER A 86 -0.19 7.66 4.74
CA SER A 86 0.65 7.17 5.85
C SER A 86 0.42 7.90 7.18
N GLY A 87 -0.02 9.16 7.19
CA GLY A 87 -0.34 9.88 8.43
C GLY A 87 -1.76 9.67 8.94
N GLN A 88 -2.63 9.02 8.17
CA GLN A 88 -3.98 8.73 8.60
C GLN A 88 -3.95 7.57 9.60
N ALA A 89 -4.28 7.84 10.87
CA ALA A 89 -4.30 6.80 11.89
C ALA A 89 -5.31 5.67 11.57
N GLN A 90 -6.43 6.01 10.93
CA GLN A 90 -7.49 5.04 10.60
C GLN A 90 -7.19 4.20 9.35
N ARG A 91 -6.06 4.40 8.66
CA ARG A 91 -5.73 3.64 7.43
C ARG A 91 -5.69 2.13 7.65
N PHE A 92 -5.27 1.69 8.85
CA PHE A 92 -5.23 0.26 9.20
C PHE A 92 -6.61 -0.32 9.53
N ALA A 93 -7.62 0.51 9.80
CA ALA A 93 -8.98 0.09 10.11
C ALA A 93 -9.84 -0.15 8.85
N VAL A 94 -9.28 0.06 7.65
CA VAL A 94 -9.97 -0.16 6.38
C VAL A 94 -10.32 -1.65 6.22
N PRO A 95 -11.61 -2.02 6.10
CA PRO A 95 -12.03 -3.41 5.94
C PRO A 95 -11.80 -3.88 4.50
N SER A 96 -10.66 -4.53 4.25
CA SER A 96 -10.25 -4.96 2.90
C SER A 96 -10.71 -6.37 2.55
N VAL A 97 -10.72 -7.29 3.52
CA VAL A 97 -11.08 -8.70 3.32
C VAL A 97 -12.12 -9.12 4.37
N LEU A 98 -13.19 -9.73 3.89
CA LEU A 98 -14.25 -10.33 4.71
C LEU A 98 -14.10 -11.85 4.66
N VAL A 99 -14.08 -12.50 5.81
CA VAL A 99 -14.16 -13.96 5.96
C VAL A 99 -15.51 -14.27 6.58
N VAL A 100 -16.37 -14.96 5.83
CA VAL A 100 -17.78 -15.12 6.16
C VAL A 100 -18.13 -16.60 6.20
N ASP A 101 -18.76 -17.07 7.28
CA ASP A 101 -19.34 -18.41 7.32
C ASP A 101 -20.63 -18.47 6.49
N TYR A 102 -20.98 -19.65 5.98
CA TYR A 102 -22.20 -19.83 5.21
C TYR A 102 -23.45 -19.94 6.10
N SER A 103 -23.36 -20.70 7.19
CA SER A 103 -24.49 -21.21 7.96
C SER A 103 -24.79 -20.32 9.17
N MET A 104 -25.22 -19.09 8.90
CA MET A 104 -25.59 -18.13 9.94
C MET A 104 -27.12 -17.97 10.05
N PRO A 105 -27.67 -17.75 11.26
CA PRO A 105 -29.13 -17.82 11.51
C PRO A 105 -29.94 -16.63 10.98
N GLN A 106 -29.33 -15.44 10.85
CA GLN A 106 -30.03 -14.22 10.40
C GLN A 106 -30.13 -14.14 8.88
N MET A 107 -29.00 -14.35 8.21
CA MET A 107 -28.82 -14.26 6.77
C MET A 107 -27.64 -15.18 6.42
N ASN A 108 -27.75 -15.96 5.35
CA ASN A 108 -26.64 -16.85 5.00
C ASN A 108 -25.44 -16.06 4.45
N GLY A 109 -24.25 -16.66 4.47
CA GLY A 109 -23.01 -15.98 4.07
C GLY A 109 -23.03 -15.40 2.64
N LEU A 110 -23.75 -16.05 1.71
CA LEU A 110 -23.85 -15.56 0.34
C LEU A 110 -24.82 -14.38 0.20
N GLU A 111 -25.94 -14.41 0.91
CA GLU A 111 -26.85 -13.27 1.02
C GLU A 111 -26.14 -12.07 1.66
N PHE A 112 -25.30 -12.31 2.67
CA PHE A 112 -24.45 -11.28 3.26
C PHE A 112 -23.48 -10.69 2.23
N CYS A 113 -22.71 -11.53 1.53
CA CYS A 113 -21.81 -11.08 0.46
C CYS A 113 -22.55 -10.28 -0.63
N GLN A 114 -23.81 -10.62 -0.90
CA GLN A 114 -24.66 -9.91 -1.86
C GLN A 114 -25.08 -8.52 -1.34
N ALA A 115 -25.32 -8.38 -0.04
CA ALA A 115 -25.71 -7.13 0.62
C ALA A 115 -24.57 -6.11 0.76
N VAL A 116 -23.31 -6.57 0.66
CA VAL A 116 -22.08 -5.76 0.68
C VAL A 116 -21.34 -5.75 -0.66
N ARG A 117 -22.00 -6.16 -1.75
CA ARG A 117 -21.38 -6.25 -3.08
C ARG A 117 -20.80 -4.90 -3.55
N ASP A 118 -21.46 -3.80 -3.20
CA ASP A 118 -21.09 -2.43 -3.54
C ASP A 118 -19.88 -1.91 -2.76
N LEU A 119 -19.53 -2.56 -1.64
CA LEU A 119 -18.37 -2.17 -0.84
C LEU A 119 -17.06 -2.66 -1.48
N PRO A 120 -16.00 -1.85 -1.48
CA PRO A 120 -14.70 -2.22 -2.01
C PRO A 120 -14.00 -3.15 -1.01
N CYS A 121 -14.42 -4.40 -0.95
CA CYS A 121 -13.80 -5.42 -0.11
C CYS A 121 -13.77 -6.76 -0.87
N LYS A 122 -12.81 -7.60 -0.54
CA LYS A 122 -12.70 -8.97 -1.03
C LYS A 122 -13.40 -9.91 -0.06
N LYS A 123 -13.96 -11.02 -0.55
CA LYS A 123 -14.81 -11.93 0.20
C LYS A 123 -14.30 -13.36 0.11
N ILE A 124 -14.06 -13.96 1.27
CA ILE A 124 -13.74 -15.38 1.44
C ILE A 124 -14.93 -16.05 2.09
N LEU A 125 -15.55 -17.02 1.42
CA LEU A 125 -16.52 -17.91 2.04
C LEU A 125 -15.78 -19.04 2.75
N PHE A 126 -15.79 -19.04 4.08
CA PHE A 126 -15.07 -20.02 4.89
C PHE A 126 -16.08 -20.84 5.69
N THR A 127 -16.32 -22.09 5.30
CA THR A 127 -17.43 -22.86 5.87
C THR A 127 -17.21 -24.37 5.86
N GLY A 128 -17.86 -25.09 6.78
CA GLY A 128 -17.90 -26.55 6.80
C GLY A 128 -19.15 -27.17 6.16
N ALA A 129 -20.17 -26.37 5.82
CA ALA A 129 -21.52 -26.86 5.54
C ALA A 129 -22.06 -26.53 4.13
N ALA A 130 -21.40 -25.66 3.36
CA ALA A 130 -21.91 -25.26 2.05
C ALA A 130 -21.70 -26.36 0.99
N ASP A 131 -22.73 -26.57 0.15
CA ASP A 131 -22.61 -27.33 -1.09
C ASP A 131 -21.59 -26.63 -1.99
N GLU A 132 -20.53 -27.36 -2.34
CA GLU A 132 -19.44 -26.90 -3.20
C GLU A 132 -19.97 -26.32 -4.52
N LYS A 133 -21.07 -26.84 -5.07
CA LYS A 133 -21.70 -26.30 -6.28
C LYS A 133 -22.21 -24.87 -6.09
N VAL A 134 -22.76 -24.56 -4.93
CA VAL A 134 -23.28 -23.23 -4.60
C VAL A 134 -22.12 -22.24 -4.44
N ALA A 135 -21.05 -22.65 -3.74
CA ALA A 135 -19.85 -21.84 -3.60
C ALA A 135 -19.15 -21.56 -4.94
N VAL A 136 -18.99 -22.58 -5.79
CA VAL A 136 -18.43 -22.44 -7.14
C VAL A 136 -19.27 -21.50 -7.99
N THR A 137 -20.60 -21.58 -7.89
CA THR A 137 -21.50 -20.67 -8.62
C THR A 137 -21.36 -19.23 -8.12
N ALA A 138 -21.23 -19.02 -6.80
CA ALA A 138 -21.00 -17.69 -6.23
C ALA A 138 -19.65 -17.10 -6.67
N PHE A 139 -18.60 -17.92 -6.68
CA PHE A 139 -17.27 -17.53 -7.16
C PHE A 139 -17.28 -17.14 -8.64
N ASN A 140 -17.85 -17.98 -9.50
CA ASN A 140 -17.95 -17.70 -10.94
C ASN A 140 -18.78 -16.46 -11.27
N ARG A 141 -19.69 -16.06 -10.38
CA ARG A 141 -20.48 -14.82 -10.49
C ARG A 141 -19.79 -13.60 -9.89
N GLY A 142 -18.57 -13.74 -9.37
CA GLY A 142 -17.84 -12.66 -8.70
C GLY A 142 -18.50 -12.19 -7.41
N LEU A 143 -19.34 -13.03 -6.77
CA LEU A 143 -19.96 -12.71 -5.49
C LEU A 143 -18.97 -12.90 -4.33
N ILE A 144 -18.10 -13.91 -4.46
CA ILE A 144 -17.01 -14.20 -3.55
C ILE A 144 -15.71 -14.31 -4.36
N ASP A 145 -14.59 -13.96 -3.74
CA ASP A 145 -13.26 -14.03 -4.34
C ASP A 145 -12.55 -15.35 -4.01
N ARG A 146 -12.89 -16.00 -2.88
CA ARG A 146 -12.39 -17.34 -2.51
C ARG A 146 -13.42 -18.15 -1.74
N TYR A 147 -13.24 -19.47 -1.77
CA TYR A 147 -13.98 -20.42 -0.97
C TYR A 147 -13.00 -21.41 -0.33
N ILE A 148 -13.16 -21.64 0.97
CA ILE A 148 -12.30 -22.54 1.75
C ILE A 148 -13.19 -23.41 2.63
N LYS A 149 -12.93 -24.71 2.67
CA LYS A 149 -13.63 -25.66 3.53
C LYS A 149 -12.96 -25.71 4.90
N LYS A 150 -13.72 -25.47 5.96
CA LYS A 150 -13.23 -25.54 7.36
C LYS A 150 -12.74 -26.94 7.77
N SER A 151 -13.16 -27.98 7.06
CA SER A 151 -12.82 -29.37 7.35
C SER A 151 -11.45 -29.80 6.82
N ASP A 152 -10.83 -29.00 5.97
CA ASP A 152 -9.55 -29.36 5.36
C ASP A 152 -8.42 -29.18 6.40
N ASP A 153 -7.46 -30.11 6.44
CA ASP A 153 -6.39 -30.10 7.45
C ASP A 153 -5.54 -28.82 7.39
N ASP A 154 -5.35 -28.27 6.19
CA ASP A 154 -4.56 -27.05 5.94
C ASP A 154 -5.43 -25.78 5.79
N ALA A 155 -6.71 -25.83 6.19
CA ALA A 155 -7.67 -24.77 5.91
C ALA A 155 -7.27 -23.39 6.46
N LEU A 156 -6.61 -23.35 7.62
CA LEU A 156 -6.16 -22.13 8.26
C LEU A 156 -4.96 -21.51 7.54
N ASP A 157 -3.99 -22.34 7.14
CA ASP A 157 -2.82 -21.88 6.39
C ASP A 157 -3.22 -21.33 5.02
N ILE A 158 -4.17 -22.00 4.35
CA ILE A 158 -4.77 -21.50 3.11
C ILE A 158 -5.51 -20.19 3.35
N LEU A 159 -6.29 -20.08 4.43
CA LEU A 159 -7.00 -18.85 4.77
C LEU A 159 -6.05 -17.66 4.96
N GLU A 160 -4.95 -17.83 5.68
CA GLU A 160 -3.94 -16.77 5.85
C GLU A 160 -3.32 -16.33 4.53
N GLN A 161 -2.90 -17.29 3.71
CA GLN A 161 -2.32 -17.02 2.40
C GLN A 161 -3.30 -16.26 1.49
N GLU A 162 -4.56 -16.68 1.48
CA GLU A 162 -5.60 -16.05 0.68
C GLU A 162 -5.98 -14.66 1.21
N ILE A 163 -5.97 -14.43 2.53
CA ILE A 163 -6.17 -13.09 3.09
C ILE A 163 -5.07 -12.15 2.59
N VAL A 164 -3.79 -12.54 2.69
CA VAL A 164 -2.67 -11.71 2.23
C VAL A 164 -2.75 -11.44 0.72
N ALA A 165 -3.09 -12.47 -0.06
CA ALA A 165 -3.25 -12.35 -1.51
C ALA A 165 -4.39 -11.37 -1.88
N LEU A 166 -5.55 -11.51 -1.24
CA LEU A 166 -6.71 -10.66 -1.49
C LEU A 166 -6.53 -9.22 -0.98
N GLN A 167 -5.81 -9.01 0.14
CA GLN A 167 -5.45 -7.67 0.60
C GLN A 167 -4.59 -6.95 -0.45
N ARG A 168 -3.65 -7.65 -1.08
CA ARG A 168 -2.86 -7.09 -2.18
C ARG A 168 -3.73 -6.80 -3.42
N GLU A 169 -4.63 -7.71 -3.77
CA GLU A 169 -5.54 -7.53 -4.90
C GLU A 169 -6.48 -6.34 -4.68
N PHE A 170 -6.92 -6.12 -3.44
CA PHE A 170 -7.70 -4.96 -3.03
C PHE A 170 -6.98 -3.65 -3.38
N PHE A 171 -5.69 -3.49 -3.02
CA PHE A 171 -4.92 -2.29 -3.38
C PHE A 171 -4.64 -2.16 -4.88
N LEU A 172 -4.39 -3.28 -5.58
CA LEU A 172 -4.24 -3.25 -7.04
C LEU A 172 -5.48 -2.70 -7.72
N GLN A 173 -6.67 -3.19 -7.32
CA GLN A 173 -7.93 -2.75 -7.89
C GLN A 173 -8.28 -1.31 -7.49
N GLN A 174 -8.04 -0.93 -6.23
CA GLN A 174 -8.32 0.42 -5.74
C GLN A 174 -7.41 1.48 -6.39
N SER A 175 -6.16 1.13 -6.70
CA SER A 175 -5.19 2.05 -7.27
C SER A 175 -5.05 1.98 -8.79
N GLU A 176 -5.83 1.14 -9.49
CA GLU A 176 -5.69 0.90 -10.94
C GLU A 176 -5.71 2.20 -11.76
N THR A 177 -6.76 3.03 -11.62
CA THR A 177 -6.86 4.30 -12.36
C THR A 177 -5.70 5.24 -12.07
N VAL A 178 -5.28 5.33 -10.80
CA VAL A 178 -4.17 6.19 -10.37
C VAL A 178 -2.85 5.68 -10.95
N ARG A 179 -2.67 4.36 -10.94
CA ARG A 179 -1.49 3.69 -11.48
C ARG A 179 -1.36 3.96 -12.97
N ASP A 180 -2.44 3.80 -13.73
CA ASP A 180 -2.45 4.04 -15.17
C ASP A 180 -2.07 5.49 -15.52
N LEU A 181 -2.54 6.46 -14.72
CA LEU A 181 -2.15 7.87 -14.87
C LEU A 181 -0.68 8.11 -14.49
N LEU A 182 -0.19 7.51 -13.40
CA LEU A 182 1.21 7.61 -12.98
C LEU A 182 2.17 7.06 -14.06
N MET A 183 1.77 5.99 -14.75
CA MET A 183 2.55 5.39 -15.83
C MET A 183 2.76 6.31 -17.03
N LEU A 184 1.91 7.33 -17.22
CA LEU A 184 2.08 8.34 -18.27
C LEU A 184 3.14 9.39 -17.90
N HIS A 185 3.64 9.37 -16.65
CA HIS A 185 4.63 10.29 -16.09
C HIS A 185 5.92 9.56 -15.69
N ASP A 186 6.72 10.13 -14.78
CA ASP A 186 8.03 9.62 -14.35
C ASP A 186 7.99 8.31 -13.55
N TYR A 187 6.82 7.66 -13.41
CA TYR A 187 6.60 6.43 -12.64
C TYR A 187 6.47 5.18 -13.53
N SER A 188 7.12 5.19 -14.69
CA SER A 188 7.14 4.04 -15.62
C SER A 188 7.59 2.72 -14.96
N PHE A 189 8.38 2.81 -13.88
CA PHE A 189 8.85 1.68 -13.09
C PHE A 189 7.73 0.86 -12.42
N LEU A 190 6.51 1.42 -12.26
CA LEU A 190 5.33 0.71 -11.75
C LEU A 190 4.86 -0.43 -12.68
N GLN A 191 5.29 -0.44 -13.94
CA GLN A 191 5.02 -1.52 -14.90
C GLN A 191 6.13 -2.59 -14.93
N ASP A 192 7.25 -2.35 -14.26
CA ASP A 192 8.43 -3.18 -14.39
C ASP A 192 8.40 -4.35 -13.39
N GLU A 193 8.42 -5.58 -13.92
CA GLU A 193 8.40 -6.76 -13.07
C GLU A 193 9.72 -6.97 -12.32
N ALA A 194 10.86 -6.53 -12.87
CA ALA A 194 12.14 -6.63 -12.22
C ALA A 194 12.19 -5.70 -11.00
N LEU A 195 11.71 -4.46 -11.13
CA LEU A 195 11.62 -3.56 -9.99
C LEU A 195 10.58 -4.02 -8.96
N ALA A 196 9.44 -4.55 -9.40
CA ALA A 196 8.46 -5.13 -8.48
C ALA A 196 9.05 -6.30 -7.66
N ALA A 197 9.93 -7.11 -8.25
CA ALA A 197 10.65 -8.16 -7.55
C ALA A 197 11.64 -7.58 -6.52
N VAL A 198 12.39 -6.54 -6.87
CA VAL A 198 13.28 -5.83 -5.93
C VAL A 198 12.50 -5.26 -4.75
N VAL A 199 11.38 -4.59 -5.01
CA VAL A 199 10.52 -4.03 -3.94
C VAL A 199 10.02 -5.14 -3.01
N HIS A 200 9.61 -6.28 -3.58
CA HIS A 200 9.18 -7.43 -2.78
C HIS A 200 10.30 -8.01 -1.91
N GLU A 201 11.51 -8.15 -2.47
CA GLU A 201 12.69 -8.58 -1.72
C GLU A 201 13.02 -7.60 -0.57
N LEU A 202 12.96 -6.30 -0.83
CA LEU A 202 13.19 -5.27 0.19
C LEU A 202 12.17 -5.37 1.33
N CYS A 203 10.88 -5.58 1.01
CA CYS A 203 9.85 -5.78 2.02
C CYS A 203 10.16 -6.99 2.91
N GLN A 204 10.56 -8.13 2.34
CA GLN A 204 10.91 -9.32 3.09
C GLN A 204 12.17 -9.11 3.95
N ARG A 205 13.22 -8.51 3.37
CA ARG A 205 14.52 -8.34 4.00
C ARG A 205 14.51 -7.33 5.15
N HIS A 206 13.78 -6.23 5.00
CA HIS A 206 13.73 -5.14 5.98
C HIS A 206 12.49 -5.17 6.86
N GLY A 207 11.53 -6.07 6.60
CA GLY A 207 10.27 -6.14 7.34
C GLY A 207 9.39 -4.92 7.09
N PHE A 208 9.40 -4.39 5.86
CA PHE A 208 8.48 -3.32 5.48
C PHE A 208 7.07 -3.89 5.33
N VAL A 209 6.12 -3.24 5.98
CA VAL A 209 4.71 -3.65 5.98
C VAL A 209 3.84 -2.66 5.21
N GLU A 210 4.32 -1.43 4.99
CA GLU A 210 3.66 -0.39 4.21
C GLU A 210 4.61 0.18 3.18
N TYR A 211 4.07 0.60 2.04
CA TYR A 211 4.79 1.48 1.13
C TYR A 211 3.86 2.40 0.33
N TYR A 212 4.39 3.54 -0.10
CA TYR A 212 3.68 4.59 -0.82
C TYR A 212 4.58 5.18 -1.91
N ILE A 213 4.03 5.46 -3.08
CA ILE A 213 4.76 6.23 -4.09
C ILE A 213 5.06 7.64 -3.56
N PHE A 214 6.29 8.10 -3.78
CA PHE A 214 6.80 9.36 -3.27
C PHE A 214 7.16 10.33 -4.42
N PRO A 215 6.72 11.61 -4.35
CA PRO A 215 6.77 12.53 -5.49
C PRO A 215 8.14 13.11 -5.81
N ASN A 216 8.92 13.45 -4.79
CA ASN A 216 10.16 14.19 -4.95
C ASN A 216 11.11 13.92 -3.76
N PRO A 217 12.20 13.15 -3.95
CA PRO A 217 12.61 12.50 -5.20
C PRO A 217 11.69 11.33 -5.58
N SER A 218 11.60 11.02 -6.89
CA SER A 218 10.76 9.94 -7.40
C SER A 218 11.18 8.59 -6.80
N GLY A 219 10.24 7.92 -6.16
CA GLY A 219 10.58 6.71 -5.43
C GLY A 219 9.43 6.06 -4.68
N ILE A 220 9.80 5.20 -3.72
CA ILE A 220 8.88 4.47 -2.87
C ILE A 220 9.28 4.69 -1.40
N LEU A 221 8.37 5.27 -0.64
CA LEU A 221 8.48 5.43 0.81
C LEU A 221 7.97 4.17 1.50
N PHE A 222 8.83 3.51 2.28
CA PHE A 222 8.52 2.31 3.05
C PHE A 222 8.36 2.61 4.53
N PHE A 223 7.52 1.84 5.21
CA PHE A 223 7.46 1.80 6.67
C PHE A 223 7.58 0.37 7.19
N THR A 224 8.38 0.22 8.25
CA THR A 224 8.40 -1.00 9.07
C THR A 224 7.21 -1.04 10.02
N ARG A 225 6.94 -2.20 10.64
CA ARG A 225 5.88 -2.37 11.63
C ARG A 225 5.97 -1.40 12.82
N GLU A 226 7.17 -0.98 13.21
CA GLU A 226 7.41 -0.02 14.29
C GLU A 226 7.35 1.45 13.83
N GLY A 227 7.10 1.70 12.53
CA GLY A 227 6.96 3.05 11.97
C GLY A 227 8.27 3.69 11.50
N HIS A 228 9.39 2.96 11.45
CA HIS A 228 10.61 3.47 10.84
C HIS A 228 10.44 3.59 9.33
N ALA A 229 10.70 4.79 8.79
CA ALA A 229 10.57 5.09 7.38
C ALA A 229 11.91 5.01 6.64
N LYS A 230 11.88 4.44 5.43
CA LYS A 230 12.99 4.45 4.48
C LYS A 230 12.48 4.82 3.10
N LEU A 231 13.24 5.62 2.36
CA LEU A 231 12.91 6.02 0.99
C LEU A 231 13.81 5.28 0.02
N MET A 232 13.22 4.52 -0.90
CA MET A 232 13.90 4.00 -2.07
C MET A 232 13.78 5.04 -3.17
N ILE A 233 14.89 5.70 -3.49
CA ILE A 233 14.96 6.59 -4.66
C ILE A 233 15.21 5.74 -5.88
N ILE A 234 14.47 5.99 -6.96
CA ILE A 234 14.57 5.24 -8.21
C ILE A 234 14.86 6.24 -9.33
N GLU A 235 16.02 6.08 -9.94
CA GLU A 235 16.49 6.92 -11.02
C GLU A 235 16.70 6.09 -12.30
N THR A 236 16.67 6.79 -13.43
CA THR A 236 17.04 6.29 -14.75
C THR A 236 18.30 7.00 -15.21
N GLU A 237 18.94 6.52 -16.28
CA GLU A 237 20.07 7.23 -16.90
C GLU A 237 19.71 8.69 -17.24
N ARG A 238 18.49 8.91 -17.73
CA ARG A 238 17.99 10.25 -18.07
C ARG A 238 17.86 11.14 -16.84
N SER A 239 17.25 10.66 -15.76
CA SER A 239 17.02 11.47 -14.58
C SER A 239 18.30 11.73 -13.79
N LEU A 240 19.24 10.77 -13.74
CA LEU A 240 20.61 11.02 -13.24
C LEU A 240 21.34 12.07 -14.07
N HIS A 241 21.17 12.07 -15.40
CA HIS A 241 21.75 13.11 -16.24
C HIS A 241 21.15 14.49 -15.93
N THR A 242 19.83 14.58 -15.74
CA THR A 242 19.18 15.82 -15.29
C THR A 242 19.72 16.29 -13.93
N GLN A 243 19.95 15.38 -12.99
CA GLN A 243 20.57 15.72 -11.72
C GLN A 243 22.01 16.23 -11.88
N TYR A 244 22.80 15.65 -12.77
CA TYR A 244 24.14 16.16 -13.12
C TYR A 244 24.07 17.59 -13.66
N GLU A 245 23.13 17.89 -14.57
CA GLU A 245 22.96 19.24 -15.11
C GLU A 245 22.57 20.24 -14.02
N MET A 246 21.61 19.88 -13.16
CA MET A 246 21.22 20.70 -12.01
C MET A 246 22.38 20.95 -11.04
N ALA A 247 23.20 19.92 -10.78
CA ALA A 247 24.36 20.04 -9.92
C ALA A 247 25.42 20.97 -10.52
N ARG A 248 25.67 20.85 -11.83
CA ARG A 248 26.62 21.71 -12.55
C ARG A 248 26.18 23.16 -12.51
N ASP A 249 24.90 23.41 -12.74
CA ASP A 249 24.32 24.76 -12.76
C ASP A 249 24.26 25.39 -11.35
N SER A 250 24.39 24.57 -10.29
CA SER A 250 24.42 25.00 -8.89
C SER A 250 25.85 25.12 -8.32
N ASP A 251 26.88 25.10 -9.18
CA ASP A 251 28.30 25.14 -8.82
C ASP A 251 28.70 24.03 -7.81
N ALA A 252 28.15 22.83 -7.98
CA ALA A 252 28.50 21.69 -7.15
C ALA A 252 30.00 21.32 -7.26
N PRO A 253 30.57 20.70 -6.22
CA PRO A 253 31.96 20.22 -6.24
C PRO A 253 32.25 19.31 -7.45
N GLU A 254 33.42 19.47 -8.08
CA GLU A 254 33.83 18.68 -9.24
C GLU A 254 33.82 17.17 -8.95
N SER A 255 34.16 16.78 -7.71
CA SER A 255 34.11 15.39 -7.25
C SER A 255 32.69 14.80 -7.29
N LEU A 256 31.67 15.59 -6.94
CA LEU A 256 30.26 15.19 -7.04
C LEU A 256 29.80 15.14 -8.50
N LEU A 257 30.18 16.14 -9.31
CA LEU A 257 29.85 16.17 -10.74
C LEU A 257 30.39 14.95 -11.48
N LEU A 258 31.64 14.57 -11.22
CA LEU A 258 32.24 13.38 -11.81
C LEU A 258 31.52 12.10 -11.35
N ALA A 259 31.15 12.01 -10.07
CA ALA A 259 30.43 10.86 -9.54
C ALA A 259 29.01 10.72 -10.14
N LEU A 260 28.30 11.82 -10.37
CA LEU A 260 26.98 11.85 -11.03
C LEU A 260 27.10 11.50 -12.51
N LEU A 261 28.08 12.07 -13.21
CA LEU A 261 28.33 11.80 -14.64
C LEU A 261 28.61 10.32 -14.90
N GLU A 262 29.35 9.68 -13.99
CA GLU A 262 29.65 8.25 -14.03
C GLU A 262 28.54 7.36 -13.40
N MET A 263 27.42 7.97 -12.98
CA MET A 263 26.28 7.28 -12.36
C MET A 263 26.66 6.40 -11.15
N ARG A 264 27.66 6.84 -10.38
CA ARG A 264 28.18 6.11 -9.20
C ARG A 264 27.49 6.47 -7.89
N VAL A 265 26.63 7.49 -7.91
CA VAL A 265 25.94 7.99 -6.72
C VAL A 265 24.52 8.42 -7.03
N ILE A 266 23.62 8.17 -6.09
CA ILE A 266 22.29 8.77 -6.02
C ILE A 266 22.29 9.73 -4.83
N PRO A 267 22.00 11.02 -5.02
CA PRO A 267 21.91 12.00 -3.95
C PRO A 267 20.51 12.05 -3.34
N TYR A 268 20.47 12.38 -2.06
CA TYR A 268 19.29 12.65 -1.27
C TYR A 268 19.62 13.71 -0.22
N PHE A 269 19.31 14.96 -0.54
CA PHE A 269 19.51 16.09 0.37
C PHE A 269 18.25 16.29 1.20
N SER A 270 18.24 15.73 2.41
CA SER A 270 17.04 15.68 3.27
C SER A 270 17.06 16.65 4.45
N ASP A 271 18.11 17.46 4.60
CA ASP A 271 18.26 18.40 5.71
C ASP A 271 17.22 19.53 5.66
N ALA A 272 16.60 19.82 6.81
CA ALA A 272 15.56 20.85 6.94
C ALA A 272 16.08 22.28 6.73
N ASP A 273 17.37 22.51 7.01
CA ASP A 273 18.00 23.83 7.04
C ASP A 273 18.78 24.16 5.75
N SER A 274 18.74 23.28 4.74
CA SER A 274 19.48 23.44 3.49
C SER A 274 18.54 23.84 2.34
N ASP A 275 18.54 25.13 2.00
CA ASP A 275 17.81 25.67 0.83
C ASP A 275 18.39 25.22 -0.53
N GLY A 276 19.53 24.52 -0.55
CA GLY A 276 20.30 24.32 -1.78
C GLY A 276 20.56 22.86 -2.11
N MET A 277 19.75 22.29 -3.00
CA MET A 277 20.19 21.15 -3.79
C MET A 277 21.55 21.47 -4.40
N TYR A 278 22.53 20.57 -4.23
CA TYR A 278 23.85 20.69 -4.88
C TYR A 278 24.66 21.96 -4.58
N ALA A 279 24.31 22.73 -3.55
CA ALA A 279 24.98 24.00 -3.29
C ALA A 279 26.48 23.83 -3.00
N ALA A 280 27.30 24.75 -3.53
CA ALA A 280 28.75 24.77 -3.33
C ALA A 280 29.19 24.68 -1.85
N GLN A 281 28.36 25.19 -0.93
CA GLN A 281 28.59 25.16 0.52
C GLN A 281 28.63 23.75 1.13
N ILE A 282 28.08 22.75 0.45
CA ILE A 282 28.15 21.33 0.88
C ILE A 282 29.61 20.85 0.83
N GLY A 283 30.42 21.39 -0.10
CA GLY A 283 31.82 21.02 -0.28
C GLY A 283 31.99 19.51 -0.40
N GLU A 284 33.11 18.99 0.09
CA GLU A 284 33.39 17.55 0.08
C GLU A 284 32.48 16.72 1.01
N ASN A 285 31.54 17.30 1.76
CA ASN A 285 30.62 16.54 2.61
C ASN A 285 29.45 15.91 1.83
N TRP A 286 29.41 16.08 0.50
CA TRP A 286 28.35 15.55 -0.36
C TRP A 286 28.18 14.03 -0.21
N PHE A 287 29.23 13.27 0.13
CA PHE A 287 29.16 11.81 0.30
C PHE A 287 28.18 11.39 1.40
N ARG A 288 27.85 12.26 2.36
CA ARG A 288 26.89 11.97 3.43
C ARG A 288 25.45 11.92 2.93
N TYR A 289 25.18 12.62 1.83
CA TYR A 289 23.88 12.73 1.21
C TYR A 289 23.72 11.78 0.03
N CYS A 290 24.76 11.00 -0.29
CA CYS A 290 24.78 10.12 -1.45
C CYS A 290 24.87 8.67 -1.04
N ALA A 291 24.28 7.80 -1.84
CA ALA A 291 24.46 6.35 -1.74
C ALA A 291 24.90 5.78 -3.09
N ALA A 292 25.70 4.71 -3.06
CA ALA A 292 26.04 3.98 -4.26
C ALA A 292 24.77 3.29 -4.82
N PRO A 293 24.47 3.44 -6.12
CA PRO A 293 23.28 2.85 -6.71
C PRO A 293 23.45 1.33 -6.83
N THR A 294 22.35 0.63 -6.55
CA THR A 294 22.15 -0.74 -7.02
C THR A 294 21.45 -0.70 -8.37
N ILE A 295 21.88 -1.53 -9.30
CA ILE A 295 21.34 -1.56 -10.66
C ILE A 295 20.25 -2.63 -10.75
N CYS A 296 19.10 -2.27 -11.30
CA CYS A 296 18.04 -3.20 -11.67
C CYS A 296 17.84 -3.15 -13.19
N LEU A 297 18.05 -4.29 -13.85
CA LEU A 297 17.86 -4.45 -15.30
C LEU A 297 16.42 -4.90 -15.58
N GLY A 298 15.54 -3.94 -15.89
CA GLY A 298 14.16 -4.19 -16.28
C GLY A 298 13.93 -3.90 -17.77
N ARG A 299 12.76 -3.34 -18.08
CA ARG A 299 12.43 -2.72 -19.37
C ARG A 299 13.38 -1.58 -19.72
N MET A 300 13.97 -0.95 -18.71
CA MET A 300 15.10 -0.04 -18.81
C MET A 300 16.04 -0.26 -17.62
N THR A 301 17.22 0.36 -17.66
CA THR A 301 18.16 0.37 -16.54
C THR A 301 17.66 1.31 -15.46
N TYR A 302 17.39 0.78 -14.27
CA TYR A 302 17.07 1.57 -13.08
C TYR A 302 18.26 1.57 -12.12
N PHE A 303 18.53 2.72 -11.54
CA PHE A 303 19.50 2.92 -10.46
C PHE A 303 18.71 3.24 -9.21
N TRP A 304 18.91 2.49 -8.13
CA TRP A 304 18.17 2.74 -6.89
C TRP A 304 19.05 2.65 -5.66
N ALA A 305 18.65 3.38 -4.62
CA ALA A 305 19.29 3.31 -3.30
C ALA A 305 18.27 3.59 -2.19
N LEU A 306 18.54 3.06 -1.00
CA LEU A 306 17.71 3.23 0.20
C LEU A 306 18.32 4.28 1.14
N PHE A 307 17.48 5.20 1.59
CA PHE A 307 17.84 6.26 2.52
C PHE A 307 16.94 6.24 3.75
N ASP A 308 17.48 6.64 4.90
CA ASP A 308 16.67 6.93 6.08
C ASP A 308 15.95 8.27 5.90
N VAL A 309 14.65 8.30 6.22
CA VAL A 309 13.83 9.50 6.04
C VAL A 309 13.74 10.26 7.35
N PRO A 310 14.17 11.53 7.39
CA PRO A 310 14.02 12.36 8.58
C PRO A 310 12.56 12.61 8.94
N ALA A 311 12.26 12.70 10.24
CA ALA A 311 10.90 12.88 10.74
C ALA A 311 10.24 14.19 10.24
N HIS A 312 11.02 15.25 9.98
CA HIS A 312 10.47 16.52 9.48
C HIS A 312 9.93 16.41 8.05
N GLN A 313 10.50 15.54 7.20
CA GLN A 313 10.01 15.34 5.83
C GLN A 313 8.69 14.58 5.78
N LEU A 314 8.40 13.78 6.80
CA LEU A 314 7.11 13.10 6.91
C LEU A 314 5.96 14.08 7.22
N GLY A 315 6.27 15.30 7.68
CA GLY A 315 5.31 16.40 7.89
C GLY A 315 4.26 16.17 8.99
N GLN A 316 4.09 14.96 9.50
CA GLN A 316 3.10 14.58 10.49
C GLN A 316 3.54 13.32 11.28
N PRO A 317 3.08 13.15 12.54
CA PRO A 317 3.34 11.94 13.29
C PRO A 317 2.63 10.75 12.65
N VAL A 318 3.40 9.72 12.29
CA VAL A 318 2.88 8.48 11.71
C VAL A 318 2.58 7.50 12.84
N MET A 319 1.32 7.12 13.00
CA MET A 319 0.97 5.98 13.86
C MET A 319 1.50 4.70 13.22
N SER A 320 2.32 3.96 13.95
CA SER A 320 2.86 2.67 13.51
C SER A 320 1.81 1.56 13.57
N TYR A 321 2.01 0.52 12.77
CA TYR A 321 1.12 -0.64 12.80
C TYR A 321 1.21 -1.39 14.15
N ALA A 322 2.38 -1.44 14.78
CA ALA A 322 2.52 -1.99 16.14
C ALA A 322 1.65 -1.25 17.17
N GLN A 323 1.60 0.09 17.11
CA GLN A 323 0.74 0.89 17.98
C GLN A 323 -0.74 0.63 17.71
N PHE A 324 -1.14 0.52 16.43
CA PHE A 324 -2.51 0.19 16.04
C PHE A 324 -2.97 -1.15 16.64
N LEU A 325 -2.17 -2.21 16.49
CA LEU A 325 -2.49 -3.52 17.03
C LEU A 325 -2.65 -3.50 18.56
N ARG A 326 -1.78 -2.78 19.27
CA ARG A 326 -1.87 -2.63 20.73
C ARG A 326 -3.13 -1.86 21.18
N ALA A 327 -3.54 -0.85 20.41
CA ALA A 327 -4.77 -0.11 20.68
C ALA A 327 -6.02 -0.98 20.43
N GLY A 328 -6.04 -1.73 19.32
CA GLY A 328 -7.15 -2.62 18.96
C GLY A 328 -7.33 -3.82 19.92
N THR A 329 -6.24 -4.34 20.51
CA THR A 329 -6.33 -5.38 21.56
C THR A 329 -7.03 -4.90 22.85
N GLY A 330 -7.23 -3.60 23.03
CA GLY A 330 -8.01 -3.06 24.16
C GLY A 330 -9.53 -3.11 23.96
N ASP A 331 -10.01 -3.05 22.71
CA ASP A 331 -11.44 -3.01 22.38
C ASP A 331 -12.08 -4.41 22.26
N SER A 332 -11.28 -5.48 22.18
CA SER A 332 -11.77 -6.86 22.18
C SER A 332 -12.27 -7.37 23.55
N VAL A 333 -12.24 -6.53 24.59
CA VAL A 333 -12.76 -6.86 25.93
C VAL A 333 -14.24 -6.47 26.11
N SER A 334 -14.84 -5.70 25.19
CA SER A 334 -16.24 -5.30 25.35
C SER A 334 -16.86 -4.75 24.06
N ALA A 335 -17.51 -5.62 23.29
CA ALA A 335 -18.65 -5.29 22.44
C ALA A 335 -19.53 -6.52 22.27
#